data_AF-A0A6L6XJV4-F1
#
_entry.id   AF-A0A6L6XJV4-F1
#
_cell.length_a   1.000
_cell.length_b   1.000
_cell.length_c   1.000
_cell.angle_alpha   90.00
_cell.angle_beta   90.00
_cell.angle_gamma   90.00
#
_symmetry.space_group_name_H-M   'P 1'
#
loop_
_entity.id
_entity.type
_entity.pdbx_description
1 polymer ?
#
loop_
_entity_poly.entity_id
_entity_poly.type
_entity_poly.pdbx_seq_one_letter_code
_entity_poly.pdbx_strand_id
1 'polypeptide(L)' 'WKHWKTPQNKEKNLVKLGVPRWAAHKVANTGNRYAHMCHNGWIQKAISTKRLTSFGLVSMLDYYTERCVTC' A
#
# COMPACT_ATOMS: atom_id res chain seq x y z
N TRP A 1 -5.97 4.56 -0.84
CA TRP A 1 -7.35 4.46 -1.38
C TRP A 1 -8.12 5.78 -1.32
N LYS A 2 -8.22 6.45 -0.16
CA LYS A 2 -8.97 7.72 -0.01
C LYS A 2 -8.47 8.86 -0.93
N HIS A 3 -7.15 8.96 -1.14
CA HIS A 3 -6.57 9.95 -2.05
C HIS A 3 -6.89 9.70 -3.53
N TRP A 4 -7.14 8.45 -3.92
CA TRP A 4 -7.45 8.09 -5.30
C TRP A 4 -8.96 7.95 -5.45
N LYS A 5 -9.65 9.07 -5.72
CA LYS A 5 -11.12 9.11 -5.76
C LYS A 5 -11.70 8.29 -6.92
N THR A 6 -11.22 8.49 -8.14
CA THR A 6 -11.79 7.86 -9.34
C THR A 6 -11.14 6.49 -9.63
N PRO A 7 -11.89 5.50 -10.15
CA PRO A 7 -11.34 4.20 -10.56
C PRO A 7 -10.20 4.32 -11.58
N GLN A 8 -10.31 5.27 -12.52
CA GLN A 8 -9.28 5.54 -13.51
C GLN A 8 -7.97 6.02 -12.86
N ASN A 9 -8.04 6.89 -11.85
CA ASN A 9 -6.85 7.35 -11.12
C ASN A 9 -6.26 6.24 -10.26
N LYS A 10 -7.10 5.39 -9.65
CA LYS A 10 -6.64 4.20 -8.93
C LYS A 10 -5.86 3.26 -9.86
N GLU A 11 -6.43 2.93 -11.02
CA GLU A 11 -5.77 2.06 -12.02
C GLU A 11 -4.45 2.65 -12.48
N LYS A 12 -4.43 3.92 -12.91
CA LYS A 12 -3.21 4.62 -13.35
C LYS A 12 -2.11 4.59 -12.29
N ASN A 13 -2.45 4.86 -11.03
CA ASN A 13 -1.47 4.86 -9.95
C ASN A 13 -1.00 3.44 -9.61
N LEU A 14 -1.87 2.43 -9.64
CA LEU A 14 -1.48 1.03 -9.43
C LEU A 14 -0.52 0.55 -10.53
N VAL A 15 -0.77 0.91 -11.79
CA VAL A 15 0.15 0.60 -12.91
C VAL A 15 1.51 1.29 -12.71
N LYS A 16 1.53 2.56 -12.27
CA LYS A 16 2.79 3.25 -11.91
C LYS A 16 3.54 2.56 -10.76
N LEU A 17 2.83 1.89 -9.86
CA LEU A 17 3.41 1.12 -8.76
C LEU A 17 3.88 -0.28 -9.18
N GLY A 18 3.75 -0.66 -10.46
CA GLY A 18 4.20 -1.94 -11.00
C GLY A 18 3.14 -3.05 -10.98
N VAL A 19 1.88 -2.74 -10.68
CA VAL A 19 0.78 -3.71 -10.76
C VAL A 19 0.41 -3.92 -12.24
N PRO A 20 0.28 -5.16 -12.72
CA PRO A 20 -0.11 -5.40 -14.10
C PRO A 20 -1.51 -4.84 -14.38
N ARG A 21 -1.71 -4.26 -15.56
CA ARG A 21 -2.91 -3.48 -15.90
C ARG A 21 -4.21 -4.23 -15.67
N TRP A 22 -4.27 -5.51 -16.01
CA TRP A 22 -5.45 -6.35 -15.80
C TRP A 22 -5.82 -6.47 -14.32
N ALA A 23 -4.82 -6.60 -13.43
CA ALA A 23 -5.04 -6.69 -11.99
C ALA A 23 -5.37 -5.30 -11.41
N ALA A 24 -4.69 -4.25 -11.88
CA ALA A 24 -4.96 -2.88 -11.49
C ALA A 24 -6.40 -2.47 -11.80
N HIS A 25 -6.90 -2.85 -12.99
CA HIS A 25 -8.28 -2.59 -13.41
C HIS A 25 -9.30 -3.30 -12.50
N LYS A 26 -9.09 -4.58 -12.19
CA LYS A 26 -9.97 -5.34 -11.30
C LYS A 26 -10.00 -4.74 -9.89
N VAL A 27 -8.83 -4.41 -9.34
CA VAL A 27 -8.70 -3.84 -8.00
C VAL A 27 -9.33 -2.44 -7.93
N ALA A 28 -9.05 -1.57 -8.91
CA ALA A 28 -9.58 -0.21 -8.96
C ALA A 28 -11.13 -0.13 -8.91
N ASN A 29 -11.80 -1.12 -9.52
CA ASN A 29 -13.26 -1.20 -9.62
C ASN A 29 -13.95 -1.92 -8.44
N THR A 30 -13.23 -2.26 -7.37
CA THR A 30 -13.81 -2.96 -6.19
C THR A 30 -14.62 -2.02 -5.25
N GLY A 31 -14.86 -0.77 -5.65
CA GLY A 31 -15.69 0.20 -4.91
C GLY A 31 -15.02 0.81 -3.67
N ASN A 32 -15.83 1.14 -2.65
CA ASN A 32 -15.41 1.87 -1.44
C ASN A 32 -15.03 0.97 -0.26
N ARG A 33 -14.59 -0.27 -0.52
CA ARG A 33 -14.24 -1.23 0.53
C ARG A 33 -12.79 -1.03 1.02
N TYR A 34 -12.56 -0.01 1.86
CA TYR A 34 -11.22 0.38 2.30
C TYR A 34 -10.44 -0.75 2.99
N ALA A 35 -11.02 -1.35 4.04
CA ALA A 35 -10.37 -2.39 4.82
C ALA A 35 -10.07 -3.64 3.98
N HIS A 36 -11.00 -4.03 3.11
CA HIS A 36 -10.81 -5.15 2.19
C HIS A 36 -9.65 -4.92 1.21
N MET A 37 -9.45 -3.67 0.77
CA MET A 37 -8.34 -3.31 -0.11
C MET A 37 -6.97 -3.34 0.58
N CYS A 38 -6.90 -3.03 1.87
CA CYS A 38 -5.66 -3.15 2.65
C CYS A 38 -5.16 -4.62 2.76
N HIS A 39 -6.09 -5.58 2.70
CA HIS A 39 -5.78 -7.02 2.73
C HIS A 39 -5.61 -7.63 1.33
N ASN A 40 -5.73 -6.84 0.26
CA ASN A 40 -5.57 -7.36 -1.09
C ASN A 40 -4.09 -7.57 -1.42
N GLY A 41 -3.73 -8.77 -1.87
CA GLY A 41 -2.32 -9.13 -2.16
C GLY A 41 -1.65 -8.24 -3.21
N TRP A 42 -2.36 -7.73 -4.20
CA TRP A 42 -1.78 -6.80 -5.19
C TRP A 42 -1.48 -5.44 -4.56
N ILE A 43 -2.34 -4.96 -3.66
CA ILE A 43 -2.12 -3.69 -2.95
C ILE A 43 -0.98 -3.83 -1.95
N GLN A 44 -0.91 -4.94 -1.20
CA GLN A 44 0.20 -5.20 -0.28
C GLN A 44 1.55 -5.28 -0.99
N LYS A 45 1.59 -5.87 -2.19
CA LYS A 45 2.81 -5.88 -3.03
C LYS A 45 3.16 -4.48 -3.52
N ALA A 46 2.18 -3.71 -3.99
CA ALA A 46 2.39 -2.35 -4.51
C ALA A 46 2.81 -1.35 -3.42
N ILE A 47 2.21 -1.46 -2.23
CA ILE A 47 2.45 -0.62 -1.06
C ILE A 47 3.09 -1.50 0.03
N SER A 48 4.26 -2.03 -0.28
CA SER A 48 5.01 -2.89 0.65
C SER A 48 5.72 -2.07 1.72
N THR A 49 6.01 -2.69 2.87
CA THR A 49 6.78 -2.07 3.96
C THR A 49 8.12 -1.56 3.47
N LYS A 50 8.82 -2.32 2.61
CA LYS A 50 10.11 -1.91 2.00
C LYS A 50 10.00 -0.60 1.21
N ARG A 51 8.89 -0.42 0.49
CA ARG A 51 8.64 0.83 -0.23
C ARG A 51 8.34 1.94 0.74
N LEU A 52 7.49 1.71 1.74
CA LEU A 52 7.14 2.72 2.74
C LEU A 52 8.35 3.20 3.54
N THR A 53 9.28 2.30 3.90
CA THR A 53 10.53 2.67 4.58
C THR A 53 11.41 3.55 3.71
N SER A 54 11.47 3.31 2.39
CA SER A 54 12.18 4.21 1.46
C SER A 54 11.57 5.62 1.36
N PHE A 55 10.28 5.75 1.69
CA PHE A 55 9.61 7.06 1.82
C PHE A 55 9.79 7.70 3.21
N GLY A 56 10.53 7.05 4.12
CA GLY A 56 10.78 7.56 5.47
C GLY A 56 9.81 7.05 6.54
N LEU A 57 8.95 6.07 6.25
CA LEU A 57 8.14 5.43 7.29
C LEU A 57 9.04 4.53 8.16
N VAL A 58 9.30 4.95 9.39
CA VAL A 58 10.03 4.15 10.36
C VAL A 58 9.14 3.01 10.87
N SER A 59 9.66 1.79 10.85
CA SER A 59 9.01 0.64 11.47
C SER A 59 8.97 0.84 12.98
N MET A 60 7.78 0.71 13.57
CA MET A 60 7.62 0.85 15.02
C MET A 60 8.43 -0.20 15.78
N LEU A 61 8.54 -1.41 15.22
CA LEU A 61 9.35 -2.48 15.80
C LEU A 61 10.82 -2.08 15.83
N ASP A 62 11.34 -1.60 14.70
CA ASP A 62 12.74 -1.19 14.56
C ASP A 62 13.05 -0.04 15.54
N TYR A 63 12.15 0.95 15.62
CA TYR A 63 12.25 2.05 16.58
C TYR A 63 12.33 1.56 18.03
N TYR A 64 11.47 0.61 18.43
CA TYR A 64 11.50 0.05 19.78
C TYR A 64 12.77 -0.77 20.00
N THR A 65 13.22 -1.57 19.04
CA THR A 65 14.45 -2.36 19.21
C THR A 65 15.69 -1.49 19.36
N GLU A 66 15.76 -0.35 18.67
CA GLU A 66 16.87 0.61 18.82
C GLU A 66 16.86 1.36 20.16
N ARG A 67 15.68 1.55 20.75
CA ARG A 67 15.47 2.36 21.97
C ARG A 67 15.11 1.55 23.21
N CYS A 68 14.97 0.23 23.08
CA CYS A 68 14.61 -0.62 24.20
C CYS A 68 15.72 -0.56 25.24
N VAL A 69 15.42 0.20 26.29
CA VAL A 69 16.04 0.19 27.60
C VAL A 69 16.04 -1.26 28.06
N THR A 70 17.22 -1.83 28.25
CA THR A 70 17.39 -3.07 29.01
C THR A 70 16.88 -2.79 30.42
N CYS A 71 15.70 -3.30 30.74
CA CYS A 71 15.23 -3.37 32.13
C CYS A 71 16.09 -4.37 32.91
#